data_AF-A0A5E6U2D7-F1
#
_entry.id   AF-A0A5E6U2D7-F1
#
_cell.length_a   1.000
_cell.length_b   1.000
_cell.length_c   1.000
_cell.angle_alpha   90.00
_cell.angle_beta   90.00
_cell.angle_gamma   90.00
#
_symmetry.space_group_name_H-M   'P 1'
#
loop_
_entity.id
_entity.type
_entity.pdbx_description
1 polymer ?
#
loop_
_entity_poly.entity_id
_entity_poly.type
_entity_poly.pdbx_seq_one_letter_code
_entity_poly.pdbx_strand_id
1 'polypeptide(L)'
;MAKSNAQLQKDKRAKEKALLDRIGAEKRSLIVSKALDDALQVLGERHGFEEWQETVSTFIINLAAAPASESERFVSMSRPELVIKEKWSRKLEEFAATGVEP
;
A
#
# COMPACT_ATOMS: atom_id res chain seq x y z
N MET A 1 -33.62 -26.65 -10.39
CA MET A 1 -32.92 -25.68 -11.24
C MET A 1 -31.69 -25.18 -10.48
N ALA A 2 -30.48 -25.59 -10.89
CA ALA A 2 -29.27 -25.10 -10.25
C ALA A 2 -29.13 -23.58 -10.49
N LYS A 3 -28.81 -22.82 -9.45
CA LYS A 3 -28.56 -21.38 -9.58
C LYS A 3 -27.37 -21.15 -10.52
N SER A 4 -27.47 -20.17 -11.41
CA SER A 4 -26.35 -19.80 -12.28
C SER A 4 -25.18 -19.25 -11.44
N ASN A 5 -23.96 -19.38 -11.95
CA ASN A 5 -22.75 -18.92 -11.28
C ASN A 5 -22.79 -17.41 -10.96
N ALA A 6 -23.46 -16.61 -11.79
CA ALA A 6 -23.67 -15.18 -11.57
C ALA A 6 -24.61 -14.92 -10.37
N GLN A 7 -25.65 -15.73 -10.20
CA GLN A 7 -26.58 -15.63 -9.07
C GLN A 7 -25.88 -15.97 -7.75
N LEU A 8 -25.02 -17.00 -7.76
CA LEU A 8 -24.23 -17.41 -6.59
C LEU A 8 -23.25 -16.31 -6.15
N GLN A 9 -22.56 -15.67 -7.09
CA GLN A 9 -21.65 -14.57 -6.78
C GLN A 9 -22.38 -13.34 -6.22
N LYS A 10 -23.57 -13.02 -6.75
CA LYS A 10 -24.40 -11.92 -6.23
C LYS A 10 -24.87 -12.19 -4.81
N ASP A 11 -25.38 -13.40 -4.54
CA ASP A 11 -25.81 -13.83 -3.20
C ASP A 11 -24.64 -13.82 -2.21
N LYS A 12 -23.44 -14.24 -2.63
CA LYS A 12 -22.21 -14.21 -1.80
C LYS A 12 -21.83 -12.77 -1.42
N ARG A 13 -21.82 -11.85 -2.39
CA ARG A 13 -21.52 -10.42 -2.13
C ARG A 13 -22.54 -9.77 -1.21
N ALA A 14 -23.82 -10.08 -1.37
CA ALA A 14 -24.88 -9.54 -0.51
C ALA A 14 -24.73 -10.00 0.95
N LYS A 15 -24.42 -11.28 1.16
CA LYS A 15 -24.14 -11.84 2.50
C LYS A 15 -22.91 -11.23 3.14
N GLU A 16 -21.83 -11.07 2.36
CA GLU A 16 -20.58 -10.46 2.83
C GLU A 16 -20.81 -9.00 3.23
N LYS A 17 -21.53 -8.22 2.41
CA LYS A 17 -21.87 -6.83 2.74
C LYS A 17 -22.71 -6.73 4.02
N ALA A 18 -23.75 -7.55 4.16
CA ALA A 18 -24.58 -7.56 5.37
C ALA A 18 -23.80 -7.94 6.63
N LEU A 19 -22.81 -8.82 6.51
CA LEU A 19 -21.92 -9.15 7.63
C LEU A 19 -21.04 -7.97 8.01
N LEU A 20 -20.41 -7.32 7.03
CA LEU A 20 -19.55 -6.15 7.22
C LEU A 20 -20.33 -4.99 7.88
N ASP A 21 -21.52 -4.68 7.36
CA ASP A 21 -22.42 -3.66 7.91
C ASP A 21 -22.78 -3.97 9.38
N ARG A 22 -23.02 -5.24 9.71
CA ARG A 22 -23.37 -5.68 11.08
C ARG A 22 -22.21 -5.53 12.07
N ILE A 23 -20.98 -5.77 11.64
CA ILE A 23 -19.79 -5.68 12.51
C ILE A 23 -19.14 -4.29 12.47
N GLY A 24 -19.73 -3.34 11.72
CA GLY A 24 -19.17 -2.01 11.53
C GLY A 24 -17.81 -2.00 10.82
N ALA A 25 -17.51 -3.04 10.05
CA ALA A 25 -16.25 -3.17 9.33
C ALA A 25 -16.42 -2.76 7.87
N GLU A 26 -15.37 -2.18 7.29
CA GLU A 26 -15.30 -1.89 5.87
C GLU A 26 -14.30 -2.86 5.22
N LYS A 27 -14.71 -3.52 4.14
CA LYS A 27 -13.78 -4.32 3.34
C LYS A 27 -12.94 -3.39 2.47
N ARG A 28 -11.66 -3.30 2.80
CA ARG A 28 -10.64 -2.65 1.97
C ARG A 28 -9.78 -3.71 1.31
N SER A 29 -9.61 -3.61 0.00
CA SER A 29 -8.70 -4.48 -0.77
C SER A 29 -7.39 -3.75 -1.03
N LEU A 30 -6.27 -4.39 -0.71
CA LEU A 30 -4.92 -3.88 -0.99
C LEU A 30 -4.29 -4.73 -2.10
N ILE A 31 -3.79 -4.08 -3.14
CA ILE A 31 -2.94 -4.75 -4.14
C ILE A 31 -1.55 -4.85 -3.54
N VAL A 32 -1.06 -6.08 -3.36
CA VAL A 32 0.22 -6.36 -2.71
C VAL A 32 1.28 -6.64 -3.78
N SER A 33 2.31 -5.79 -3.86
CA SER A 33 3.49 -6.06 -4.68
C SER A 33 4.38 -7.11 -4.02
N LYS A 34 5.28 -7.77 -4.78
CA LYS A 34 6.19 -8.79 -4.19
C LYS A 34 7.02 -8.22 -3.04
N ALA A 35 7.51 -6.98 -3.17
CA ALA A 35 8.28 -6.32 -2.12
C ALA A 35 7.44 -6.06 -0.85
N LEU A 36 6.16 -5.72 -1.00
CA LEU A 36 5.26 -5.56 0.14
C LEU A 36 4.95 -6.92 0.78
N ASP A 37 4.69 -7.95 -0.02
CA ASP A 37 4.47 -9.33 0.43
C ASP A 37 5.66 -9.85 1.25
N ASP A 38 6.89 -9.69 0.75
CA ASP A 38 8.11 -10.05 1.49
C ASP A 38 8.24 -9.27 2.81
N ALA A 39 7.95 -7.97 2.79
CA ALA A 39 8.00 -7.15 3.99
C ALA A 39 6.97 -7.60 5.04
N LEU A 40 5.76 -7.97 4.61
CA LEU A 40 4.71 -8.50 5.49
C LEU A 40 5.11 -9.84 6.09
N GLN A 41 5.73 -10.72 5.31
CA GLN A 41 6.26 -11.99 5.80
C GLN A 41 7.33 -11.76 6.88
N VAL A 42 8.32 -10.92 6.61
CA VAL A 42 9.38 -10.60 7.57
C VAL A 42 8.82 -10.02 8.86
N LEU A 43 7.83 -9.13 8.78
CA LEU A 43 7.20 -8.54 9.96
C LEU A 43 6.34 -9.57 10.72
N GLY A 44 5.61 -10.42 9.99
CA GLY A 44 4.79 -11.48 10.58
C GLY A 44 5.66 -12.47 11.36
N GLU A 45 6.69 -13.02 10.72
CA GLU A 45 7.63 -13.97 11.34
C GLU A 45 8.34 -13.38 12.55
N ARG A 46 8.76 -12.10 12.47
CA ARG A 46 9.45 -11.42 13.58
C ARG A 46 8.57 -11.28 14.83
N HIS A 47 7.27 -11.14 14.66
CA HIS A 47 6.33 -10.86 15.75
C HIS A 47 5.35 -12.00 16.03
N GLY A 48 5.48 -13.13 15.34
CA GLY A 48 4.66 -14.33 15.55
C GLY A 48 3.24 -14.24 14.99
N PHE A 49 3.01 -13.41 13.96
CA PHE A 49 1.73 -13.35 13.26
C PHE A 49 1.67 -14.39 12.14
N GLU A 50 0.59 -15.17 12.10
CA GLU A 50 0.35 -16.18 11.05
C GLU A 50 -0.35 -15.57 9.82
N GLU A 51 -1.21 -14.57 10.04
CA GLU A 51 -2.03 -13.95 9.00
C GLU A 51 -1.57 -12.51 8.68
N TRP A 52 -1.37 -12.21 7.39
CA TRP A 52 -0.83 -10.90 6.99
C TRP A 52 -1.75 -9.73 7.34
N GLN A 53 -3.07 -9.95 7.40
CA GLN A 53 -4.03 -8.92 7.83
C GLN A 53 -3.86 -8.56 9.31
N GLU A 54 -3.50 -9.54 10.15
CA GLU A 54 -3.21 -9.32 11.57
C GLU A 54 -1.92 -8.50 11.73
N THR A 55 -0.88 -8.86 10.97
CA THR A 55 0.36 -8.08 10.87
C THR A 55 0.03 -6.63 10.49
N VAL A 56 -0.59 -6.39 9.33
CA VAL A 56 -0.88 -5.03 8.85
C VAL A 56 -1.75 -4.23 9.82
N SER A 57 -2.82 -4.81 10.34
CA SER A 57 -3.74 -4.10 11.22
C SER A 57 -3.06 -3.69 12.53
N THR A 58 -2.34 -4.61 13.17
CA THR A 58 -1.62 -4.35 14.41
C THR A 58 -0.56 -3.26 14.22
N PHE A 59 0.24 -3.35 13.15
CA PHE A 59 1.27 -2.36 12.87
C PHE A 59 0.69 -0.97 12.58
N ILE A 60 -0.36 -0.86 11.76
CA ILE A 60 -0.97 0.45 11.43
C ILE A 60 -1.61 1.09 12.66
N ILE A 61 -2.34 0.30 13.46
CA ILE A 61 -2.99 0.80 14.69
C ILE A 61 -1.94 1.33 15.67
N ASN A 62 -0.88 0.56 15.92
CA ASN A 62 0.17 0.97 16.84
C ASN A 62 0.97 2.16 16.32
N LEU A 63 1.27 2.21 15.01
CA LEU A 63 1.96 3.35 14.40
C LEU A 63 1.12 4.64 14.51
N ALA A 64 -0.19 4.55 14.36
CA ALA A 64 -1.10 5.69 14.51
C ALA A 64 -1.26 6.15 15.97
N ALA A 65 -1.11 5.23 16.93
CA ALA A 65 -1.15 5.55 18.36
C ALA A 65 0.19 6.08 18.90
N ALA A 66 1.30 5.84 18.20
CA ALA A 66 2.63 6.26 18.62
C ALA A 66 2.80 7.79 18.55
N PRO A 67 3.64 8.39 19.42
CA PRO A 67 4.03 9.79 19.29
C PRO A 67 4.62 10.10 17.92
N ALA A 68 4.38 11.32 17.42
CA ALA A 68 4.85 11.74 16.09
C ALA A 68 6.35 11.51 15.88
N SER A 69 7.18 11.78 16.89
CA SER A 69 8.63 11.57 16.83
C SER A 69 9.04 10.10 16.62
N GLU A 70 8.21 9.15 17.05
CA GLU A 70 8.50 7.72 16.90
C GLU A 70 8.01 7.16 15.58
N SER A 71 6.89 7.68 15.07
CA SER A 71 6.28 7.27 13.80
C SER A 71 6.92 7.96 12.59
N GLU A 72 7.48 9.16 12.76
CA GLU A 72 8.08 9.99 11.69
C GLU A 72 9.11 9.22 10.85
N ARG A 73 9.98 8.42 11.48
CA ARG A 73 10.99 7.61 10.78
C ARG A 73 10.41 6.60 9.79
N PHE A 74 9.16 6.16 9.98
CA PHE A 74 8.50 5.17 9.13
C PHE A 74 7.66 5.79 8.01
N VAL A 75 7.36 7.09 8.10
CA VAL A 75 6.60 7.84 7.06
C VAL A 75 7.51 8.66 6.15
N SER A 76 8.81 8.71 6.42
CA SER A 76 9.79 9.28 5.48
C SER A 76 9.99 8.34 4.29
N MET A 77 9.32 8.63 3.17
CA MET A 77 9.68 8.00 1.89
C MET A 77 11.13 8.33 1.58
N SER A 78 11.94 7.32 1.21
CA SER A 78 13.21 7.60 0.57
C SER A 78 12.92 8.44 -0.67
N ARG A 79 13.32 9.71 -0.65
CA ARG A 79 13.33 10.49 -1.88
C ARG A 79 14.30 9.75 -2.80
N PRO A 80 13.92 9.41 -4.04
CA PRO A 80 14.90 8.96 -5.01
C PRO A 80 15.99 10.03 -5.05
N GLU A 81 17.23 9.67 -4.73
CA GLU A 81 18.35 10.56 -5.03
C GLU A 81 18.35 10.73 -6.55
N LEU A 82 17.99 11.94 -7.00
CA LEU A 82 18.14 12.32 -8.40
C LEU A 82 19.63 12.47 -8.68
N VAL A 83 20.28 11.35 -9.00
CA VAL A 83 21.66 11.36 -9.50
C VAL A 83 21.61 11.89 -10.94
N ILE A 84 21.90 13.18 -11.11
CA ILE A 84 22.04 13.78 -12.44
C ILE A 84 23.28 13.19 -13.09
N LYS A 85 23.06 12.22 -13.99
CA LYS A 85 24.12 11.69 -14.85
C LYS A 85 24.57 12.78 -15.83
N GLU A 86 25.83 12.79 -16.21
CA GLU A 86 26.44 13.79 -17.10
C GLU A 86 25.68 13.96 -18.43
N LYS A 87 25.12 12.87 -18.97
CA LYS A 87 24.25 12.89 -20.16
C LYS A 87 22.97 13.71 -19.98
N TRP A 88 22.43 13.77 -18.77
CA TRP A 88 21.24 14.56 -18.43
C TRP A 88 21.62 16.03 -18.21
N SER A 89 22.78 16.30 -17.60
CA SER A 89 23.33 17.68 -17.51
C SER A 89 23.46 18.31 -18.88
N ARG A 90 24.12 17.61 -19.81
CA ARG A 90 24.33 18.13 -21.18
C ARG A 90 23.01 18.41 -21.91
N LYS A 91 22.01 17.55 -21.74
CA LYS A 91 20.67 17.78 -22.33
C LYS A 91 19.92 18.95 -21.71
N LEU A 92 20.11 19.18 -20.41
CA LEU A 92 19.51 20.33 -19.72
C LEU A 92 20.19 21.64 -20.13
N GLU A 93 21.51 21.61 -20.32
CA GLU A 93 22.29 22.74 -20.87
C GLU A 93 21.88 23.05 -22.32
N GLU A 94 21.74 22.03 -23.17
CA GLU A 94 21.25 22.17 -24.54
C GLU A 94 19.81 22.72 -24.57
N PHE A 95 18.93 22.24 -23.69
CA PHE A 95 17.56 22.73 -23.57
C PHE A 95 17.53 24.20 -23.10
N ALA A 96 18.33 24.56 -22.11
CA ALA A 96 18.47 25.94 -21.64
C ALA A 96 19.02 26.88 -22.74
N ALA A 97 19.95 26.39 -23.57
CA ALA A 97 20.49 27.13 -24.70
C ALA A 97 19.47 27.37 -25.82
N THR A 98 18.43 26.52 -25.94
CA THR A 98 17.36 26.70 -26.95
C THR A 98 16.30 27.73 -26.59
N GLY A 99 16.35 28.33 -25.38
CA GLY A 99 15.63 29.57 -25.07
C GLY A 99 14.10 29.49 -25.14
N VAL A 100 13.49 28.36 -24.78
CA VAL A 100 12.04 28.29 -24.61
C VAL A 100 11.71 28.56 -23.14
N GLU A 101 11.43 29.82 -22.83
CA GLU A 101 10.70 30.19 -21.60
C GLU A 101 9.24 29.71 -21.73
N PRO A 102 8.58 29.29 -20.63
CA PRO A 102 7.12 29.14 -20.58
C PRO A 102 6.38 30.43 -20.93
#